data_AF-A0A1H8QDN5-F1
#
_entry.id   AF-A0A1H8QDN5-F1
#
_cell.length_a   1.000
_cell.length_b   1.000
_cell.length_c   1.000
_cell.angle_alpha   90.00
_cell.angle_beta   90.00
_cell.angle_gamma   90.00
#
_symmetry.space_group_name_H-M   'P 1'
#
loop_
_entity.id
_entity.type
_entity.pdbx_description
1 polymer ?
#
loop_
_entity_poly.entity_id
_entity_poly.type
_entity_poly.pdbx_seq_one_letter_code
_entity_poly.pdbx_strand_id
1 'polypeptide(L)'
;MEETMSQAPMQEQEGKQADNAPRGKHSVAGLPLVIDHITVRSDRMVCRVRVSPALRYTTPGMAHRALEKMPSLAHHSCVNENGDTFASAIEHTPLPHLLEHVTIDLLTQRTERSDYVYAGVTEWLDEERGVARVQVSMLSDIESFAAFRDAANFINNLIVGA
;
A
#
# COMPACT_ATOMS: atom_id res chain seq x y z
N MET A 1 -28.09 57.27 -40.55
CA MET A 1 -28.04 55.83 -40.84
C MET A 1 -26.76 55.32 -40.21
N GLU A 2 -26.83 54.13 -39.61
CA GLU A 2 -25.73 53.36 -39.00
C GLU A 2 -25.22 53.88 -37.64
N GLU A 3 -25.04 53.08 -36.59
CA GLU A 3 -25.56 51.77 -36.20
C GLU A 3 -25.20 51.64 -34.71
N THR A 4 -26.18 51.42 -33.83
CA THR A 4 -25.94 51.22 -32.39
C THR A 4 -25.48 49.78 -32.17
N MET A 5 -24.18 49.57 -31.98
CA MET A 5 -23.64 48.28 -31.56
C MET A 5 -24.01 48.01 -30.10
N SER A 6 -25.11 47.27 -29.92
CA SER A 6 -25.53 46.69 -28.65
C SER A 6 -24.58 45.54 -28.28
N GLN A 7 -23.78 45.73 -27.23
CA GLN A 7 -22.97 44.67 -26.64
C GLN A 7 -23.89 43.66 -25.94
N ALA A 8 -23.88 42.41 -26.41
CA ALA A 8 -24.48 41.28 -25.71
C ALA A 8 -23.52 40.75 -24.62
N PRO A 9 -24.02 40.26 -23.47
CA PRO A 9 -23.15 39.70 -22.44
C PRO A 9 -22.63 38.31 -22.85
N MET A 10 -21.32 38.09 -22.69
CA MET A 10 -20.70 36.77 -22.69
C MET A 10 -21.34 35.93 -21.59
N GLN A 11 -22.08 34.90 -21.97
CA GLN A 11 -22.46 33.83 -21.05
C GLN A 11 -21.24 32.93 -20.85
N GLU A 12 -20.69 32.91 -19.64
CA GLU A 12 -19.72 31.91 -19.21
C GLU A 12 -20.36 30.53 -19.34
N GLN A 13 -19.85 29.71 -20.26
CA GLN A 13 -20.19 28.30 -20.30
C GLN A 13 -19.51 27.63 -19.10
N GLU A 14 -20.31 27.37 -18.06
CA GLU A 14 -19.94 26.50 -16.96
C GLU A 14 -19.43 25.17 -17.53
N GLY A 15 -18.13 24.94 -17.36
CA GLY A 15 -17.48 23.70 -17.70
C GLY A 15 -18.16 22.55 -16.97
N LYS A 16 -18.92 21.75 -17.72
CA LYS A 16 -19.62 20.56 -17.26
C LYS A 16 -18.63 19.68 -16.48
N GLN A 17 -18.82 19.66 -15.17
CA GLN A 17 -18.06 18.85 -14.23
C GLN A 17 -18.08 17.41 -14.72
N ALA A 18 -16.92 16.90 -15.09
CA ALA A 18 -16.76 15.52 -15.51
C ALA A 18 -17.15 14.64 -14.33
N ASP A 19 -18.30 14.00 -14.50
CA ASP A 19 -18.88 13.01 -13.61
C ASP A 19 -17.84 11.90 -13.39
N ASN A 20 -17.10 11.99 -12.28
CA ASN A 20 -16.02 11.07 -11.96
C ASN A 20 -16.62 9.81 -11.31
N ALA A 21 -17.43 9.12 -12.10
CA ALA A 21 -17.98 7.82 -11.74
C ALA A 21 -16.82 6.84 -11.48
N PRO A 22 -16.85 6.06 -10.39
CA PRO A 22 -15.77 5.15 -10.05
C PRO A 22 -15.66 4.07 -11.13
N ARG A 23 -14.58 4.12 -11.91
CA ARG A 23 -14.25 3.07 -12.88
C ARG A 23 -13.80 1.82 -12.12
N GLY A 24 -14.52 0.74 -12.35
CA GLY A 24 -14.09 -0.64 -12.08
C GLY A 24 -14.15 -1.07 -10.61
N LYS A 25 -15.30 -1.59 -10.18
CA LYS A 25 -15.34 -2.53 -9.05
C LYS A 25 -14.75 -3.86 -9.53
N HIS A 26 -13.42 -4.00 -9.54
CA HIS A 26 -12.84 -5.34 -9.43
C HIS A 26 -13.15 -5.81 -8.01
N SER A 27 -14.21 -6.60 -7.88
CA SER A 27 -14.58 -7.25 -6.64
C SER A 27 -13.48 -8.22 -6.23
N VAL A 28 -12.59 -7.78 -5.34
CA VAL A 28 -11.65 -8.61 -4.57
C VAL A 28 -12.39 -9.32 -3.42
N ALA A 29 -13.63 -9.74 -3.65
CA ALA A 29 -14.46 -10.37 -2.63
C ALA A 29 -13.86 -11.74 -2.29
N GLY A 30 -13.21 -11.82 -1.12
CA GLY A 30 -12.75 -13.09 -0.53
C GLY A 30 -11.26 -13.16 -0.15
N LEU A 31 -10.43 -12.19 -0.54
CA LEU A 31 -9.02 -12.20 -0.10
C LEU A 31 -8.87 -11.67 1.33
N PRO A 32 -8.05 -12.34 2.17
CA PRO A 32 -7.76 -11.88 3.53
C PRO A 32 -7.11 -10.51 3.64
N LEU A 33 -6.30 -10.09 2.66
CA LEU A 33 -5.66 -8.77 2.59
C LEU A 33 -5.89 -8.14 1.20
N VAL A 34 -6.37 -6.90 1.17
CA VAL A 34 -6.67 -6.15 -0.05
C VAL A 34 -6.16 -4.71 0.08
N ILE A 35 -5.47 -4.22 -0.95
CA ILE A 35 -5.19 -2.79 -1.12
C ILE A 35 -6.35 -2.19 -1.91
N ASP A 36 -7.15 -1.33 -1.27
CA ASP A 36 -8.40 -0.84 -1.86
C ASP A 36 -8.33 0.62 -2.34
N HIS A 37 -7.29 1.34 -1.94
CA HIS A 37 -7.01 2.68 -2.41
C HIS A 37 -5.51 2.92 -2.43
N ILE A 38 -5.03 3.55 -3.49
CA ILE A 38 -3.64 3.95 -3.64
C ILE A 38 -3.58 5.42 -4.01
N THR A 39 -2.74 6.15 -3.31
CA THR A 39 -2.43 7.54 -3.56
C THR A 39 -0.93 7.67 -3.81
N VAL A 40 -0.57 8.18 -4.98
CA VAL A 40 0.81 8.46 -5.36
C VAL A 40 1.16 9.88 -4.93
N ARG A 41 2.28 10.05 -4.21
CA ARG A 41 2.87 11.36 -3.88
C ARG A 41 4.18 11.53 -4.63
N SER A 42 4.89 12.63 -4.42
CA SER A 42 6.18 12.87 -5.09
C SER A 42 7.29 11.93 -4.61
N ASP A 43 7.21 11.45 -3.36
CA ASP A 43 8.29 10.71 -2.70
C ASP A 43 7.85 9.36 -2.08
N ARG A 44 6.55 9.05 -2.13
CA ARG A 44 5.99 7.85 -1.49
C ARG A 44 4.70 7.39 -2.14
N MET A 45 4.41 6.11 -1.95
CA MET A 45 3.10 5.53 -2.17
C MET A 45 2.36 5.41 -0.84
N VAL A 46 1.09 5.85 -0.83
CA VAL A 46 0.20 5.74 0.33
C VAL A 46 -0.94 4.79 -0.01
N CYS A 47 -1.00 3.65 0.66
CA CYS A 47 -1.96 2.59 0.43
C CYS A 47 -2.93 2.51 1.62
N ARG A 48 -4.24 2.45 1.33
CA ARG A 48 -5.22 1.96 2.30
C ARG A 48 -5.38 0.47 2.12
N VAL A 49 -5.21 -0.26 3.22
CA VAL A 49 -5.20 -1.71 3.26
C VAL A 49 -6.36 -2.17 4.12
N ARG A 50 -7.13 -3.13 3.61
CA ARG A 50 -8.15 -3.85 4.36
C ARG A 50 -7.69 -5.28 4.60
N VAL A 51 -7.81 -5.72 5.84
CA VAL A 51 -7.57 -7.10 6.23
C VAL A 51 -8.80 -7.69 6.90
N SER A 52 -8.97 -9.01 6.81
CA SER A 52 -9.99 -9.71 7.59
C SER A 52 -9.76 -9.47 9.09
N PRO A 53 -10.78 -9.02 9.87
CA PRO A 53 -10.64 -8.77 11.31
C PRO A 53 -10.15 -10.00 12.11
N ALA A 54 -10.42 -11.21 11.62
CA ALA A 54 -9.97 -12.46 12.24
C ALA A 54 -8.48 -12.76 11.99
N LEU A 55 -7.85 -12.07 11.04
CA LEU A 55 -6.48 -12.33 10.57
C LEU A 55 -5.62 -11.06 10.64
N ARG A 56 -5.84 -10.19 11.63
CA ARG A 56 -5.15 -8.89 11.71
C ARG A 56 -3.64 -9.00 11.92
N TYR A 57 -3.21 -10.09 12.56
CA TYR A 57 -1.83 -10.31 12.96
C TYR A 57 -1.28 -11.58 12.32
N THR A 58 0.02 -11.59 12.11
CA THR A 58 0.75 -12.83 11.79
C THR A 58 0.63 -13.83 12.94
N THR A 59 0.85 -15.09 12.59
CA THR A 59 1.06 -16.20 13.53
C THR A 59 2.49 -16.71 13.40
N PRO A 60 3.02 -17.47 14.37
CA PRO A 60 4.36 -18.07 14.27
C PRO A 60 4.55 -18.90 12.99
N GLY A 61 3.53 -19.66 12.57
CA GLY A 61 3.57 -20.44 11.33
C GLY A 61 3.66 -19.58 10.08
N MET A 62 2.97 -18.43 10.06
CA MET A 62 3.08 -17.47 8.95
C MET A 62 4.46 -16.80 8.93
N ALA A 63 4.97 -16.39 10.09
CA ALA A 63 6.29 -15.79 10.23
C ALA A 63 7.39 -16.72 9.74
N HIS A 64 7.37 -17.98 10.17
CA HIS A 64 8.33 -18.99 9.72
C HIS A 64 8.32 -19.14 8.20
N ARG A 65 7.15 -19.37 7.59
CA ARG A 65 7.03 -19.48 6.13
C ARG A 65 7.43 -18.22 5.37
N ALA A 66 7.19 -17.04 5.96
CA ALA A 66 7.61 -15.77 5.37
C ALA A 66 9.15 -15.69 5.33
N LEU A 67 9.81 -16.00 6.44
CA LEU A 67 11.28 -16.00 6.54
C LEU A 67 11.94 -17.10 5.70
N GLU A 68 11.31 -18.27 5.56
CA GLU A 68 11.80 -19.30 4.65
C GLU A 68 11.77 -18.85 3.19
N LYS A 69 10.72 -18.14 2.78
CA LYS A 69 10.56 -17.66 1.39
C LYS A 69 11.34 -16.38 1.10
N MET A 70 11.53 -15.53 2.11
CA MET A 70 12.18 -14.22 2.00
C MET A 70 13.08 -13.98 3.23
N PRO A 71 14.27 -14.61 3.28
CA PRO A 71 15.14 -14.57 4.46
C PRO A 71 15.64 -13.17 4.83
N SER A 72 15.78 -12.29 3.84
CA SER A 72 16.22 -10.90 4.02
C SER A 72 15.31 -10.09 4.94
N LEU A 73 14.02 -10.45 5.06
CA LEU A 73 13.09 -9.81 5.99
C LEU A 73 13.61 -9.81 7.42
N ALA A 74 14.32 -10.86 7.86
CA ALA A 74 14.85 -10.95 9.22
C ALA A 74 15.84 -9.82 9.54
N HIS A 75 16.49 -9.25 8.52
CA HIS A 75 17.55 -8.25 8.67
C HIS A 75 17.04 -6.81 8.52
N HIS A 76 15.78 -6.61 8.19
CA HIS A 76 15.20 -5.28 8.10
C HIS A 76 15.22 -4.60 9.47
N SER A 77 15.72 -3.36 9.52
CA SER A 77 15.55 -2.52 10.69
C SER A 77 14.06 -2.20 10.86
N CYS A 78 13.57 -2.35 12.09
CA CYS A 78 12.16 -2.13 12.41
C CYS A 78 12.08 -1.48 13.79
N VAL A 79 11.37 -0.36 13.90
CA VAL A 79 11.10 0.25 15.21
C VAL A 79 9.93 -0.51 15.84
N ASN A 80 10.21 -1.35 16.84
CA ASN A 80 9.22 -2.14 17.57
C ASN A 80 9.61 -2.28 19.05
N GLU A 81 8.71 -2.83 19.87
CA GLU A 81 8.93 -2.99 21.32
C GLU A 81 9.83 -4.19 21.67
N ASN A 82 10.10 -5.09 20.71
CA ASN A 82 10.76 -6.38 20.94
C ASN A 82 12.25 -6.37 20.54
N GLY A 83 12.69 -5.41 19.73
CA GLY A 83 14.07 -5.28 19.25
C GLY A 83 14.20 -4.36 18.04
N ASP A 84 15.41 -4.25 17.50
CA ASP A 84 15.72 -3.31 16.40
C ASP A 84 15.52 -3.90 14.99
N THR A 85 15.17 -5.18 14.89
CA THR A 85 15.00 -5.88 13.61
C THR A 85 13.58 -6.39 13.43
N PHE A 86 13.19 -6.67 12.20
CA PHE A 86 11.87 -7.21 11.92
C PHE A 86 11.75 -8.67 12.38
N ALA A 87 12.87 -9.40 12.50
CA ALA A 87 12.87 -10.76 13.08
C ALA A 87 12.33 -10.80 14.51
N SER A 88 12.52 -9.75 15.33
CA SER A 88 11.98 -9.70 16.69
C SER A 88 10.48 -9.41 16.74
N ALA A 89 9.87 -8.95 15.64
CA ALA A 89 8.47 -8.53 15.60
C ALA A 89 7.56 -9.47 14.77
N ILE A 90 8.11 -10.15 13.76
CA ILE A 90 7.32 -10.80 12.70
C ILE A 90 6.35 -11.89 13.18
N GLU A 91 6.58 -12.54 14.32
CA GLU A 91 5.70 -13.62 14.84
C GLU A 91 4.31 -13.14 15.26
N HIS A 92 4.19 -11.87 15.68
CA HIS A 92 2.93 -11.25 16.08
C HIS A 92 2.90 -9.77 15.69
N THR A 93 2.96 -9.51 14.39
CA THR A 93 2.92 -8.17 13.81
C THR A 93 1.64 -7.98 12.99
N PRO A 94 1.08 -6.76 12.88
CA PRO A 94 0.00 -6.48 11.96
C PRO A 94 0.30 -6.96 10.54
N LEU A 95 -0.65 -7.63 9.86
CA LEU A 95 -0.47 -7.99 8.45
C LEU A 95 -0.14 -6.79 7.54
N PRO A 96 -0.71 -5.59 7.74
CA PRO A 96 -0.29 -4.40 7.00
C PRO A 96 1.19 -4.03 7.22
N HIS A 97 1.76 -4.34 8.39
CA HIS A 97 3.16 -4.08 8.69
C HIS A 97 4.07 -5.10 8.00
N LEU A 98 3.65 -6.37 7.92
CA LEU A 98 4.32 -7.34 7.04
C LEU A 98 4.26 -6.91 5.57
N LEU A 99 3.13 -6.35 5.11
CA LEU A 99 3.00 -5.82 3.73
C LEU A 99 4.03 -4.72 3.45
N GLU A 100 4.22 -3.81 4.41
CA GLU A 100 5.26 -2.77 4.32
C GLU A 100 6.65 -3.37 4.11
N HIS A 101 7.08 -4.28 4.98
CA HIS A 101 8.42 -4.86 4.91
C HIS A 101 8.64 -5.72 3.67
N VAL A 102 7.64 -6.50 3.23
CA VAL A 102 7.72 -7.27 1.97
C VAL A 102 7.80 -6.32 0.77
N THR A 103 7.07 -5.21 0.79
CA THR A 103 7.15 -4.19 -0.27
C THR A 103 8.54 -3.55 -0.33
N ILE A 104 9.10 -3.18 0.82
CA ILE A 104 10.46 -2.63 0.93
C ILE A 104 11.49 -3.64 0.43
N ASP A 105 11.35 -4.91 0.78
CA ASP A 105 12.29 -5.97 0.35
C ASP A 105 12.28 -6.10 -1.17
N LEU A 106 11.09 -6.21 -1.78
CA LEU A 106 10.92 -6.28 -3.23
C LEU A 106 11.47 -5.05 -3.96
N LEU A 107 11.26 -3.85 -3.41
CA LEU A 107 11.82 -2.62 -3.97
C LEU A 107 13.35 -2.59 -3.88
N THR A 108 13.90 -3.01 -2.75
CA THR A 108 15.34 -3.08 -2.53
C THR A 108 16.00 -4.04 -3.52
N GLN A 109 15.40 -5.21 -3.77
CA GLN A 109 15.89 -6.17 -4.76
C GLN A 109 15.87 -5.64 -6.21
N ARG A 110 14.95 -4.72 -6.53
CA ARG A 110 14.80 -4.13 -7.88
C ARG A 110 15.66 -2.89 -8.08
N THR A 111 16.15 -2.29 -7.00
CA THR A 111 16.84 -1.01 -7.03
C THR A 111 18.34 -1.20 -7.21
N GLU A 112 18.90 -0.63 -8.28
CA GLU A 112 20.35 -0.66 -8.53
C GLU A 112 21.13 0.37 -7.69
N ARG A 113 20.42 1.29 -7.04
CA ARG A 113 21.00 2.37 -6.21
C ARG A 113 21.28 1.90 -4.79
N SER A 114 22.55 1.69 -4.48
CA SER A 114 23.02 1.36 -3.13
C SER A 114 22.97 2.54 -2.14
N ASP A 115 22.79 3.76 -2.63
CA ASP A 115 22.72 4.99 -1.82
C ASP A 115 21.30 5.35 -1.38
N TYR A 116 20.29 4.61 -1.83
CA TYR A 116 18.89 4.85 -1.48
C TYR A 116 18.39 3.80 -0.49
N VAL A 117 17.80 4.27 0.60
CA VAL A 117 17.18 3.42 1.62
C VAL A 117 15.68 3.63 1.57
N TYR A 118 14.94 2.55 1.34
CA TYR A 118 13.49 2.56 1.45
C TYR A 118 13.07 2.60 2.92
N ALA A 119 12.10 3.46 3.23
CA ALA A 119 11.51 3.55 4.55
C ALA A 119 9.99 3.48 4.42
N GLY A 120 9.35 2.91 5.43
CA GLY A 120 7.91 2.79 5.49
C GLY A 120 7.33 3.19 6.84
N VAL A 121 6.02 3.36 6.85
CA VAL A 121 5.23 3.55 8.06
C VAL A 121 3.89 2.85 7.88
N THR A 122 3.53 2.05 8.88
CA THR A 122 2.24 1.38 8.98
C THR A 122 1.50 1.90 10.21
N GLU A 123 0.20 2.16 10.03
CA GLU A 123 -0.71 2.49 11.13
C GLU A 123 -2.07 1.84 10.92
N TRP A 124 -2.73 1.48 12.01
CA TRP A 124 -4.15 1.19 12.00
C TRP A 124 -4.93 2.49 11.89
N LEU A 125 -5.86 2.56 10.93
CA LEU A 125 -6.88 3.60 10.86
C LEU A 125 -8.13 3.19 11.67
N ASP A 126 -8.44 1.90 11.65
CA ASP A 126 -9.49 1.25 12.43
C ASP A 126 -9.12 -0.24 12.58
N GLU A 127 -8.55 -0.59 13.74
CA GLU A 127 -8.02 -1.92 13.97
C GLU A 127 -9.13 -2.98 14.05
N GLU A 128 -10.26 -2.67 14.70
CA GLU A 128 -11.37 -3.61 14.87
C GLU A 128 -11.97 -4.00 13.52
N ARG A 129 -12.02 -3.05 12.58
CA ARG A 129 -12.52 -3.27 11.22
C ARG A 129 -11.44 -3.72 10.24
N GLY A 130 -10.19 -3.84 10.69
CA GLY A 130 -9.07 -4.28 9.87
C GLY A 130 -8.69 -3.27 8.77
N VAL A 131 -8.78 -1.97 9.05
CA VAL A 131 -8.40 -0.90 8.10
C VAL A 131 -7.10 -0.24 8.54
N ALA A 132 -6.10 -0.27 7.67
CA ALA A 132 -4.78 0.32 7.92
C ALA A 132 -4.34 1.25 6.79
N ARG A 133 -3.35 2.09 7.10
CA ARG A 133 -2.58 2.84 6.13
C ARG A 133 -1.15 2.32 6.11
N VAL A 134 -0.65 2.02 4.92
CA VAL A 134 0.75 1.65 4.69
C VAL A 134 1.37 2.67 3.75
N GLN A 135 2.51 3.21 4.14
CA GLN A 135 3.27 4.18 3.35
C GLN A 135 4.66 3.63 3.11
N VAL A 136 5.16 3.71 1.88
CA VAL A 136 6.54 3.31 1.54
C VAL A 136 7.12 4.39 0.63
N SER A 137 8.34 4.84 0.93
CA SER A 137 9.07 5.77 0.06
C SER A 137 9.30 5.15 -1.32
N MET A 138 9.46 5.96 -2.35
CA MET A 138 9.59 5.44 -3.71
C MET A 138 10.56 6.25 -4.57
N LEU A 139 11.19 5.55 -5.52
CA LEU A 139 11.92 6.14 -6.65
C LEU A 139 11.10 6.09 -7.95
N SER A 140 10.25 5.08 -8.09
CA SER A 140 9.47 4.80 -9.30
C SER A 140 8.08 4.32 -8.87
N ASP A 141 7.04 5.02 -9.35
CA ASP A 141 5.66 4.66 -9.05
C ASP A 141 5.28 3.30 -9.65
N ILE A 142 5.71 3.01 -10.89
CA ILE A 142 5.47 1.74 -11.57
C ILE A 142 6.05 0.57 -10.78
N GLU A 143 7.29 0.68 -10.31
CA GLU A 143 7.93 -0.38 -9.53
C GLU A 143 7.31 -0.54 -8.15
N SER A 144 6.92 0.56 -7.51
CA SER A 144 6.17 0.53 -6.26
C SER A 144 4.80 -0.12 -6.44
N PHE A 145 4.09 0.14 -7.54
CA PHE A 145 2.79 -0.49 -7.79
C PHE A 145 2.94 -2.00 -7.95
N ALA A 146 3.94 -2.44 -8.71
CA ALA A 146 4.28 -3.84 -8.83
C ALA A 146 4.64 -4.46 -7.47
N ALA A 147 5.48 -3.79 -6.67
CA ALA A 147 5.90 -4.26 -5.35
C ALA A 147 4.71 -4.45 -4.41
N PHE A 148 3.82 -3.47 -4.29
CA PHE A 148 2.63 -3.57 -3.44
C PHE A 148 1.69 -4.71 -3.88
N ARG A 149 1.47 -4.86 -5.19
CA ARG A 149 0.67 -5.96 -5.74
C ARG A 149 1.29 -7.32 -5.38
N ASP A 150 2.58 -7.47 -5.63
CA ASP A 150 3.28 -8.74 -5.42
C ASP A 150 3.38 -9.08 -3.92
N ALA A 151 3.58 -8.07 -3.06
CA ALA A 151 3.55 -8.22 -1.61
C ALA A 151 2.17 -8.66 -1.10
N ALA A 152 1.08 -8.06 -1.60
CA ALA A 152 -0.27 -8.47 -1.23
C ALA A 152 -0.55 -9.93 -1.65
N ASN A 153 -0.13 -10.32 -2.85
CA ASN A 153 -0.26 -11.71 -3.32
C ASN A 153 0.57 -12.68 -2.46
N PHE A 154 1.80 -12.31 -2.12
CA PHE A 154 2.66 -13.09 -1.23
C PHE A 154 1.99 -13.36 0.12
N ILE A 155 1.45 -12.32 0.76
CA ILE A 155 0.77 -12.47 2.07
C ILE A 155 -0.50 -13.32 1.96
N ASN A 156 -1.34 -13.08 0.96
CA ASN A 156 -2.53 -13.90 0.77
C ASN A 156 -2.19 -15.38 0.55
N ASN A 157 -1.09 -15.69 -0.15
CA ASN A 157 -0.60 -17.07 -0.31
C ASN A 157 -0.06 -17.66 1.00
N LEU A 158 0.55 -16.86 1.88
CA LEU A 158 0.99 -17.31 3.22
C LEU A 158 -0.19 -17.72 4.10
N ILE A 159 -1.35 -17.08 3.92
CA ILE A 159 -2.57 -17.35 4.68
C ILE A 159 -3.29 -18.59 4.17
N VAL A 160 -3.39 -18.76 2.85
CA VAL A 160 -4.04 -19.95 2.26
C VAL A 160 -3.22 -21.23 2.49
N GLY A 161 -1.89 -21.12 2.55
CA GLY A 161 -1.00 -22.23 2.91
C GLY A 161 -0.85 -22.46 4.42
N ALA A 162 -1.74 -21.92 5.25
CA ALA A 162 -1.72 -22.04 6.72
C ALA A 162 -2.53 -23.22 7.24
#